data_AF-A0A839N4F1-F1
#
_entry.id   AF-A0A839N4F1-F1
#
_cell.length_a   1.000
_cell.length_b   1.000
_cell.length_c   1.000
_cell.angle_alpha   90.00
_cell.angle_beta   90.00
_cell.angle_gamma   90.00
#
_symmetry.space_group_name_H-M   'P 1'
#
loop_
_entity.id
_entity.type
_entity.pdbx_description
1 polymer ?
#
loop_
_entity_poly.entity_id
_entity_poly.type
_entity_poly.pdbx_seq_one_letter_code
_entity_poly.pdbx_strand_id
1 'polypeptide(L)'
;MATPVAQQAQPISSTPPPALLGRRVGLTCLVVAPLLGVTEAAISPLRDSSTAADLAAIDANRGVFVLSVLVGLLGTVLFVPAFVWLAQACVGRSPVAARIGGAVAVISMMGFTGVRAIQGVELQAVQNGLPTDTAAGLIDDMSGNPIGVVVLLMFLGGTVVGVVSLAVATWRARLARPASVLLLAFPLLDLGLAGKAGTVLAHVVLFGALCWFAVSQAGRSGRVGHASS
;
A
#
# COMPACT_ATOMS: atom_id res chain seq x y z
N MET A 1 28.57 -38.17 -48.63
CA MET A 1 28.84 -37.01 -47.75
C MET A 1 27.59 -36.13 -47.80
N ALA A 2 26.71 -36.23 -46.82
CA ALA A 2 25.45 -35.47 -46.78
C ALA A 2 25.72 -34.11 -46.11
N THR A 3 25.37 -33.03 -46.79
CA THR A 3 25.44 -31.66 -46.28
C THR A 3 24.43 -31.50 -45.13
N PRO A 4 24.85 -31.06 -43.93
CA PRO A 4 23.92 -30.81 -42.84
C PRO A 4 22.97 -29.66 -43.20
N VAL A 5 21.67 -29.96 -43.21
CA VAL A 5 20.61 -28.96 -43.39
C VAL A 5 20.60 -28.06 -42.17
N ALA A 6 20.93 -26.78 -42.36
CA ALA A 6 20.84 -25.78 -41.31
C ALA A 6 19.38 -25.64 -40.86
N GLN A 7 19.08 -26.13 -39.66
CA GLN A 7 17.78 -25.97 -39.02
C GLN A 7 17.57 -24.49 -38.74
N GLN A 8 16.82 -23.80 -39.60
CA GLN A 8 16.43 -22.41 -39.40
C GLN A 8 15.70 -22.31 -38.06
N ALA A 9 16.34 -21.66 -37.09
CA ALA A 9 15.75 -21.38 -35.79
C ALA A 9 14.47 -20.57 -36.04
N GLN A 10 13.32 -21.20 -35.79
CA GLN A 10 12.05 -20.50 -35.93
C GLN A 10 12.05 -19.31 -34.95
N PRO A 11 11.68 -18.11 -35.42
CA PRO A 11 11.59 -16.95 -34.54
C PRO A 11 10.56 -17.27 -33.46
N ILE A 12 11.03 -17.38 -32.22
CA ILE A 12 10.18 -17.65 -31.07
C ILE A 12 9.22 -16.47 -30.98
N SER A 13 7.96 -16.67 -31.34
CA SER A 13 6.92 -15.67 -31.25
C SER A 13 6.73 -15.31 -29.77
N SER A 14 7.32 -14.19 -29.36
CA SER A 14 7.26 -13.70 -27.98
C SER A 14 5.97 -12.92 -27.74
N THR A 15 4.85 -13.65 -27.73
CA THR A 15 3.59 -13.05 -27.29
C THR A 15 3.77 -12.55 -25.85
N PRO A 16 3.52 -11.26 -25.57
CA PRO A 16 3.64 -10.75 -24.21
C PRO A 16 2.65 -11.50 -23.30
N PRO A 17 3.07 -11.84 -22.06
CA PRO A 17 2.16 -12.47 -21.11
C PRO A 17 0.95 -11.57 -20.83
N PRO A 18 -0.24 -12.15 -20.63
CA PRO A 18 -1.44 -11.38 -20.35
C PRO A 18 -1.28 -10.56 -19.06
N ALA A 19 -1.87 -9.38 -19.07
CA ALA A 19 -1.95 -8.51 -17.90
C ALA A 19 -2.79 -9.16 -16.79
N LEU A 20 -2.30 -9.19 -15.55
CA LEU A 20 -3.05 -9.70 -14.41
C LEU A 20 -4.24 -8.80 -14.06
N LEU A 21 -4.05 -7.48 -14.13
CA LEU A 21 -5.08 -6.49 -13.85
C LEU A 21 -5.35 -5.60 -15.05
N GLY A 22 -6.64 -5.40 -15.34
CA GLY A 22 -7.09 -4.45 -16.34
C GLY A 22 -6.65 -3.03 -15.99
N ARG A 23 -6.22 -2.27 -17.00
CA ARG A 23 -5.69 -0.91 -16.81
C ARG A 23 -6.64 0.02 -16.07
N ARG A 24 -7.95 0.01 -16.40
CA ARG A 24 -8.94 0.87 -15.74
C ARG A 24 -9.01 0.60 -14.25
N VAL A 25 -9.11 -0.67 -13.86
CA VAL A 25 -9.15 -1.09 -12.45
C VAL A 25 -7.90 -0.63 -11.72
N GLY A 26 -6.70 -0.88 -12.27
CA GLY A 26 -5.45 -0.46 -11.67
C GLY A 26 -5.33 1.05 -11.46
N LEU A 27 -5.70 1.84 -12.48
CA LEU A 27 -5.69 3.31 -12.38
C LEU A 27 -6.70 3.83 -11.36
N THR A 28 -7.90 3.26 -11.30
CA THR A 28 -8.90 3.63 -10.29
C THR A 28 -8.40 3.30 -8.88
N CYS A 29 -7.83 2.12 -8.67
CA CYS A 29 -7.32 1.72 -7.36
C CYS A 29 -6.14 2.60 -6.91
N LEU A 30 -5.27 3.03 -7.83
CA LEU A 30 -4.19 3.98 -7.53
C LEU A 30 -4.68 5.33 -7.01
N VAL A 31 -5.93 5.72 -7.28
CA VAL A 31 -6.51 6.98 -6.79
C VAL A 31 -7.35 6.73 -5.55
N VAL A 32 -8.26 5.75 -5.59
CA VAL A 32 -9.24 5.53 -4.54
C VAL A 32 -8.59 4.98 -3.27
N ALA A 33 -7.66 4.03 -3.36
CA ALA A 33 -7.02 3.44 -2.19
C ALA A 33 -6.31 4.48 -1.30
N PRO A 34 -5.39 5.31 -1.82
CA PRO A 34 -4.74 6.33 -1.00
C PRO A 34 -5.68 7.47 -0.58
N LEU A 35 -6.75 7.77 -1.33
CA LEU A 35 -7.75 8.73 -0.88
C LEU A 35 -8.47 8.24 0.39
N LEU A 36 -8.80 6.95 0.45
CA LEU A 36 -9.36 6.33 1.65
C LEU A 36 -8.36 6.37 2.81
N GLY A 37 -7.07 6.11 2.54
CA GLY A 37 -6.01 6.25 3.56
C GLY A 37 -5.88 7.67 4.13
N VAL A 38 -5.92 8.71 3.27
CA VAL A 38 -5.95 10.11 3.72
C VAL A 38 -7.20 10.39 4.54
N THR A 39 -8.36 9.90 4.08
CA THR A 39 -9.64 10.11 4.76
C THR A 39 -9.63 9.50 6.14
N GLU A 40 -9.20 8.24 6.25
CA GLU A 40 -9.00 7.56 7.52
C GLU A 40 -8.09 8.34 8.46
N ALA A 41 -6.88 8.69 8.01
CA ALA A 41 -5.91 9.41 8.84
C ALA A 41 -6.47 10.76 9.34
N ALA A 42 -7.26 11.45 8.51
CA ALA A 42 -7.88 12.71 8.87
C ALA A 42 -8.99 12.54 9.93
N ILE A 43 -9.85 11.54 9.78
CA ILE A 43 -11.01 11.37 10.66
C ILE A 43 -10.70 10.54 11.92
N SER A 44 -9.64 9.74 11.92
CA SER A 44 -9.27 8.87 13.04
C SER A 44 -9.17 9.68 14.35
N PRO A 45 -9.81 9.25 15.45
CA PRO A 45 -9.70 9.92 16.74
C PRO A 45 -8.41 9.59 17.48
N LEU A 46 -7.60 8.64 16.98
CA LEU A 46 -6.36 8.21 17.61
C LEU A 46 -5.34 9.35 17.71
N ARG A 47 -4.52 9.28 18.76
CA ARG A 47 -3.53 10.31 19.13
C ARG A 47 -2.09 9.88 18.89
N ASP A 48 -1.86 8.59 18.66
CA ASP A 48 -0.54 8.00 18.39
C ASP A 48 0.49 8.28 19.49
N SER A 49 0.04 8.46 20.73
CA SER A 49 0.91 8.77 21.88
C SER A 49 1.09 7.60 22.85
N SER A 50 0.01 6.84 23.10
CA SER A 50 0.02 5.63 23.91
C SER A 50 -1.30 4.88 23.75
N THR A 51 -1.27 3.57 23.95
CA THR A 51 -2.45 2.69 23.89
C THR A 51 -3.57 3.16 24.83
N ALA A 52 -3.24 3.61 26.05
CA ALA A 52 -4.21 4.14 26.99
C ALA A 52 -4.87 5.45 26.50
N ALA A 53 -4.10 6.35 25.88
CA ALA A 53 -4.64 7.59 25.32
C ALA A 53 -5.53 7.33 24.11
N ASP A 54 -5.19 6.33 23.29
CA ASP A 54 -5.97 5.87 22.16
C ASP A 54 -7.29 5.23 22.60
N LEU A 55 -7.27 4.35 23.61
CA LEU A 55 -8.49 3.78 24.21
C LEU A 55 -9.43 4.86 24.76
N ALA A 56 -8.89 5.88 25.44
CA ALA A 56 -9.70 7.01 25.91
C ALA A 56 -10.29 7.83 24.74
N ALA A 57 -9.55 7.98 23.64
CA ALA A 57 -10.05 8.67 22.45
C ALA A 57 -11.13 7.85 21.71
N ILE A 58 -10.99 6.52 21.67
CA ILE A 58 -12.00 5.59 21.16
C ILE A 58 -13.27 5.71 21.98
N ASP A 59 -13.18 5.71 23.32
CA ASP A 59 -14.33 5.84 24.21
C ASP A 59 -15.11 7.13 23.97
N ALA A 60 -14.39 8.24 23.81
CA ALA A 60 -14.99 9.54 23.51
C ALA A 60 -15.59 9.64 22.09
N ASN A 61 -15.15 8.84 21.13
CA ASN A 61 -15.48 9.01 19.70
C ASN A 61 -15.80 7.69 18.97
N ARG A 62 -16.48 6.74 19.63
CA ARG A 62 -16.68 5.37 19.13
C ARG A 62 -17.20 5.29 17.68
N GLY A 63 -18.18 6.12 17.32
CA GLY A 63 -18.76 6.13 15.96
C GLY A 63 -17.76 6.58 14.89
N VAL A 64 -16.94 7.60 15.20
CA VAL A 64 -15.90 8.10 14.30
C VAL A 64 -14.77 7.09 14.17
N PHE A 65 -14.40 6.41 15.26
CA PHE A 65 -13.42 5.32 15.24
C PHE A 65 -13.88 4.15 14.36
N VAL A 66 -15.12 3.68 14.51
CA VAL A 66 -15.67 2.60 13.66
C VAL A 66 -15.63 3.02 12.18
N LEU A 67 -16.07 4.24 11.88
CA LEU A 67 -16.04 4.75 10.52
C LEU A 67 -14.62 4.82 9.96
N SER A 68 -13.65 5.32 10.74
CA SER A 68 -12.25 5.39 10.32
C SER A 68 -11.70 4.00 10.02
N VAL A 69 -11.90 3.03 10.91
CA VAL A 69 -11.42 1.65 10.71
C VAL A 69 -12.04 1.01 9.47
N LEU A 70 -13.34 1.22 9.20
CA LEU A 70 -14.01 0.69 8.00
C LEU A 70 -13.47 1.33 6.71
N VAL A 71 -13.27 2.65 6.70
CA VAL A 71 -12.66 3.38 5.58
C VAL A 71 -11.24 2.86 5.33
N GLY A 72 -10.46 2.71 6.39
CA GLY A 72 -9.10 2.18 6.34
C GLY A 72 -9.04 0.76 5.81
N LEU A 73 -9.95 -0.12 6.27
CA LEU A 73 -10.04 -1.51 5.80
C LEU A 73 -10.35 -1.59 4.30
N LEU A 74 -11.29 -0.77 3.82
CA LEU A 74 -11.57 -0.68 2.38
C LEU A 74 -10.35 -0.17 1.60
N GLY A 75 -9.65 0.83 2.15
CA GLY A 75 -8.37 1.31 1.63
C GLY A 75 -7.33 0.19 1.50
N THR A 76 -7.11 -0.57 2.58
CA THR A 76 -6.18 -1.72 2.62
C THR A 76 -6.49 -2.74 1.53
N VAL A 77 -7.77 -3.09 1.33
CA VAL A 77 -8.18 -4.02 0.26
C VAL A 77 -7.87 -3.46 -1.13
N LEU A 78 -8.13 -2.17 -1.36
CA LEU A 78 -7.89 -1.53 -2.66
C LEU A 78 -6.42 -1.23 -2.96
N PHE A 79 -5.57 -1.13 -1.94
CA PHE A 79 -4.13 -0.99 -2.12
C PHE A 79 -3.50 -2.23 -2.77
N VAL A 80 -4.03 -3.43 -2.52
CA VAL A 80 -3.55 -4.68 -3.13
C VAL A 80 -3.55 -4.59 -4.67
N PRO A 81 -4.69 -4.36 -5.36
CA PRO A 81 -4.68 -4.22 -6.82
C PRO A 81 -3.92 -2.99 -7.30
N ALA A 82 -3.86 -1.90 -6.52
CA ALA A 82 -3.07 -0.72 -6.87
C ALA A 82 -1.57 -1.05 -6.97
N PHE A 83 -1.00 -1.71 -5.96
CA PHE A 83 0.41 -2.09 -5.94
C PHE A 83 0.75 -3.19 -6.94
N VAL A 84 -0.12 -4.19 -7.10
CA VAL A 84 0.05 -5.24 -8.12
C VAL A 84 0.09 -4.60 -9.52
N TRP A 85 -0.82 -3.68 -9.81
CA TRP A 85 -0.82 -2.99 -11.09
C TRP A 85 0.43 -2.13 -11.30
N LEU A 86 0.87 -1.40 -10.27
CA LEU A 86 2.08 -0.57 -10.35
C LEU A 86 3.33 -1.42 -10.59
N ALA A 87 3.46 -2.57 -9.91
CA ALA A 87 4.51 -3.55 -10.15
C ALA A 87 4.46 -4.07 -11.60
N GLN A 88 3.27 -4.45 -12.07
CA GLN A 88 3.08 -4.91 -13.44
C GLN A 88 3.52 -3.86 -14.48
N ALA A 89 3.23 -2.58 -14.25
CA ALA A 89 3.65 -1.49 -15.13
C ALA A 89 5.18 -1.31 -15.19
N CYS A 90 5.92 -1.81 -14.20
CA CYS A 90 7.37 -1.70 -14.11
C CYS A 90 8.12 -2.95 -14.58
N VAL A 91 7.44 -4.11 -14.70
CA VAL A 91 8.11 -5.42 -14.88
C VAL A 91 8.99 -5.49 -16.12
N GLY A 92 8.63 -4.79 -17.21
CA GLY A 92 9.39 -4.80 -18.46
C GLY A 92 10.73 -4.06 -18.39
N ARG A 93 10.91 -3.13 -17.44
CA ARG A 93 12.16 -2.35 -17.29
C ARG A 93 12.89 -2.60 -15.97
N SER A 94 12.18 -3.09 -14.96
CA SER A 94 12.76 -3.39 -13.65
C SER A 94 12.11 -4.64 -13.04
N PRO A 95 12.31 -5.82 -13.64
CA PRO A 95 11.55 -7.03 -13.29
C PRO A 95 11.75 -7.45 -11.82
N VAL A 96 12.99 -7.42 -11.33
CA VAL A 96 13.32 -7.85 -9.96
C VAL A 96 12.70 -6.92 -8.92
N ALA A 97 12.96 -5.61 -9.02
CA ALA A 97 12.43 -4.62 -8.07
C ALA A 97 10.90 -4.56 -8.11
N ALA A 98 10.29 -4.68 -9.30
CA ALA A 98 8.83 -4.72 -9.45
C ALA A 98 8.21 -5.93 -8.76
N ARG A 99 8.78 -7.14 -8.95
CA ARG A 99 8.26 -8.38 -8.36
C ARG A 99 8.41 -8.39 -6.85
N ILE A 100 9.61 -8.05 -6.34
CA ILE A 100 9.87 -7.97 -4.90
C ILE A 100 8.99 -6.89 -4.28
N GLY A 101 9.00 -5.67 -4.83
CA GLY A 101 8.22 -4.57 -4.31
C GLY A 101 6.72 -4.86 -4.30
N GLY A 102 6.19 -5.41 -5.40
CA GLY A 102 4.77 -5.80 -5.49
C GLY A 102 4.40 -6.88 -4.48
N ALA A 103 5.18 -7.97 -4.38
CA ALA A 103 4.88 -9.06 -3.45
C ALA A 103 4.97 -8.60 -1.98
N VAL A 104 6.02 -7.86 -1.64
CA VAL A 104 6.26 -7.38 -0.27
C VAL A 104 5.24 -6.31 0.14
N ALA A 105 4.82 -5.43 -0.79
CA ALA A 105 3.75 -4.47 -0.52
C ALA A 105 2.39 -5.16 -0.29
N VAL A 106 2.09 -6.26 -1.00
CA VAL A 106 0.87 -7.06 -0.76
C VAL A 106 0.93 -7.74 0.62
N ILE A 107 2.09 -8.26 1.02
CA ILE A 107 2.30 -8.81 2.38
C ILE A 107 2.05 -7.74 3.44
N SER A 108 2.46 -6.48 3.19
CA SER A 108 2.15 -5.38 4.11
C SER A 108 0.65 -5.16 4.29
N MET A 109 -0.16 -5.32 3.24
CA MET A 109 -1.62 -5.20 3.37
C MET A 109 -2.22 -6.28 4.29
N MET A 110 -1.60 -7.47 4.34
CA MET A 110 -1.98 -8.50 5.32
C MET A 110 -1.60 -8.07 6.75
N GLY A 111 -0.42 -7.46 6.93
CA GLY A 111 0.00 -6.87 8.21
C GLY A 111 -0.97 -5.77 8.67
N PHE A 112 -1.35 -4.85 7.78
CA PHE A 112 -2.37 -3.84 8.05
C PHE A 112 -3.72 -4.45 8.46
N THR A 113 -4.13 -5.55 7.83
CA THR A 113 -5.35 -6.27 8.24
C THR A 113 -5.24 -6.75 9.69
N GLY A 114 -4.06 -7.22 10.12
CA GLY A 114 -3.78 -7.56 11.51
C GLY A 114 -3.88 -6.35 12.45
N VAL A 115 -3.36 -5.19 12.06
CA VAL A 115 -3.53 -3.93 12.80
C VAL A 115 -5.02 -3.59 12.97
N ARG A 116 -5.84 -3.77 11.92
CA ARG A 116 -7.30 -3.55 12.01
C ARG A 116 -7.99 -4.54 12.96
N ALA A 117 -7.51 -5.78 13.01
CA ALA A 117 -8.04 -6.75 13.95
C ALA A 117 -7.77 -6.31 15.40
N ILE A 118 -6.57 -5.79 15.70
CA ILE A 118 -6.23 -5.24 17.02
C ILE A 118 -7.13 -4.05 17.35
N GLN A 119 -7.36 -3.14 16.41
CA GLN A 119 -8.31 -2.02 16.57
C GLN A 119 -9.75 -2.49 16.88
N GLY A 120 -10.16 -3.63 16.32
CA GLY A 120 -11.42 -4.27 16.70
C GLY A 120 -11.44 -4.73 18.15
N VAL A 121 -10.32 -5.28 18.66
CA VAL A 121 -10.18 -5.67 20.07
C VAL A 121 -10.21 -4.46 20.99
N GLU A 122 -9.53 -3.36 20.64
CA GLU A 122 -9.57 -2.09 21.38
C GLU A 122 -11.01 -1.57 21.53
N LEU A 123 -11.76 -1.54 20.42
CA LEU A 123 -13.16 -1.13 20.45
C LEU A 123 -14.01 -2.03 21.35
N GLN A 124 -13.83 -3.35 21.28
CA GLN A 124 -14.56 -4.28 22.14
C GLN A 124 -14.18 -4.11 23.62
N ALA A 125 -12.91 -3.83 23.92
CA ALA A 125 -12.47 -3.59 25.29
C ALA A 125 -13.15 -2.35 25.90
N VAL A 126 -13.23 -1.27 25.12
CA VAL A 126 -13.94 -0.04 25.49
C VAL A 126 -15.45 -0.28 25.63
N GLN A 127 -16.08 -1.00 24.69
CA GLN A 127 -17.51 -1.30 24.73
C GLN A 127 -17.91 -2.15 25.94
N ASN A 128 -17.05 -3.08 26.34
CA ASN A 128 -17.26 -3.94 27.51
C ASN A 128 -16.88 -3.26 28.83
N GLY A 129 -16.41 -2.01 28.81
CA GLY A 129 -16.08 -1.25 30.01
C GLY A 129 -14.88 -1.78 30.79
N LEU A 130 -13.90 -2.38 30.10
CA LEU A 130 -12.66 -2.77 30.77
C LEU A 130 -11.94 -1.53 31.31
N PRO A 131 -11.29 -1.61 32.49
CA PRO A 131 -10.41 -0.54 32.96
C PRO A 131 -9.35 -0.23 31.91
N THR A 132 -9.13 1.05 31.61
CA THR A 132 -8.21 1.50 30.53
C THR A 132 -6.82 0.90 30.66
N ASP A 133 -6.25 0.85 31.87
CA ASP A 133 -4.92 0.29 32.10
C ASP A 133 -4.87 -1.22 31.82
N THR A 134 -5.94 -1.95 32.17
CA THR A 134 -6.05 -3.39 31.89
C THR A 134 -6.18 -3.63 30.38
N ALA A 135 -7.00 -2.85 29.68
CA ALA A 135 -7.15 -2.95 28.24
C ALA A 135 -5.85 -2.57 27.51
N ALA A 136 -5.16 -1.51 27.94
CA ALA A 136 -3.88 -1.09 27.37
C ALA A 136 -2.81 -2.18 27.52
N GLY A 137 -2.65 -2.74 28.73
CA GLY A 137 -1.71 -3.83 28.97
C GLY A 137 -1.97 -5.06 28.10
N LEU A 138 -3.24 -5.44 27.91
CA LEU A 138 -3.62 -6.54 27.03
C LEU A 138 -3.21 -6.29 25.57
N ILE A 139 -3.44 -5.08 25.06
CA ILE A 139 -3.10 -4.72 23.66
C ILE A 139 -1.58 -4.62 23.48
N ASP A 140 -0.86 -4.09 24.47
CA ASP A 140 0.61 -4.02 24.46
C ASP A 140 1.22 -5.43 24.48
N ASP A 141 0.70 -6.34 25.30
CA ASP A 141 1.10 -7.75 25.35
C ASP A 141 0.77 -8.48 24.03
N MET A 142 -0.39 -8.17 23.43
CA MET A 142 -0.77 -8.69 22.11
C MET A 142 0.21 -8.27 21.01
N SER A 143 0.71 -7.04 21.10
CA SER A 143 1.67 -6.48 20.13
C SER A 143 3.10 -6.96 20.36
N GLY A 144 3.49 -7.14 21.62
CA GLY A 144 4.83 -7.54 22.04
C GLY A 144 5.11 -9.04 21.95
N ASN A 145 4.08 -9.89 21.85
CA ASN A 145 4.28 -11.33 21.73
C ASN A 145 4.78 -11.74 20.31
N PRO A 146 5.29 -12.98 20.13
CA PRO A 146 5.83 -13.42 18.84
C PRO A 146 4.88 -13.34 17.66
N ILE A 147 3.57 -13.54 17.86
CA ILE A 147 2.56 -13.43 16.79
C ILE A 147 2.40 -11.96 16.40
N GLY A 148 2.25 -11.06 17.39
CA GLY A 148 2.17 -9.61 17.18
C GLY A 148 3.39 -9.07 16.45
N VAL A 149 4.59 -9.50 16.85
CA VAL A 149 5.85 -9.13 16.19
C VAL A 149 5.87 -9.55 14.71
N VAL A 150 5.38 -10.75 14.37
CA VAL A 150 5.29 -11.18 12.96
C VAL A 150 4.34 -10.29 12.16
N VAL A 151 3.17 -9.96 12.73
CA VAL A 151 2.21 -9.03 12.08
C VAL A 151 2.83 -7.65 11.89
N LEU A 152 3.54 -7.13 12.91
CA LEU A 152 4.24 -5.85 12.85
C LEU A 152 5.37 -5.88 11.79
N LEU A 153 6.13 -6.96 11.69
CA LEU A 153 7.16 -7.12 10.66
C LEU A 153 6.56 -7.20 9.25
N MET A 154 5.43 -7.89 9.07
CA MET A 154 4.71 -7.89 7.81
C MET A 154 4.25 -6.47 7.44
N PHE A 155 3.67 -5.73 8.39
CA PHE A 155 3.24 -4.35 8.19
C PHE A 155 4.43 -3.41 7.90
N LEU A 156 5.35 -3.26 8.86
CA LEU A 156 6.42 -2.27 8.79
C LEU A 156 7.48 -2.65 7.75
N GLY A 157 7.94 -3.90 7.81
CA GLY A 157 8.90 -4.44 6.84
C GLY A 157 8.30 -4.46 5.42
N GLY A 158 7.04 -4.87 5.30
CA GLY A 158 6.34 -4.86 4.02
C GLY A 158 6.15 -3.45 3.45
N THR A 159 5.84 -2.48 4.31
CA THR A 159 5.64 -1.08 3.89
C THR A 159 6.97 -0.45 3.48
N VAL A 160 8.01 -0.53 4.32
CA VAL A 160 9.32 0.06 4.01
C VAL A 160 9.96 -0.65 2.81
N VAL A 161 10.17 -1.97 2.89
CA VAL A 161 10.87 -2.70 1.82
C VAL A 161 10.04 -2.74 0.54
N GLY A 162 8.73 -2.95 0.66
CA GLY A 162 7.82 -3.01 -0.49
C GLY A 162 7.71 -1.67 -1.22
N VAL A 163 7.41 -0.59 -0.49
CA VAL A 163 7.24 0.74 -1.10
C VAL A 163 8.57 1.28 -1.64
N VAL A 164 9.68 1.12 -0.92
CA VAL A 164 11.01 1.53 -1.42
C VAL A 164 11.37 0.77 -2.69
N SER A 165 11.13 -0.55 -2.72
CA SER A 165 11.39 -1.36 -3.92
C SER A 165 10.49 -0.94 -5.10
N LEU A 166 9.21 -0.63 -4.84
CA LEU A 166 8.30 -0.09 -5.86
C LEU A 166 8.77 1.28 -6.37
N ALA A 167 9.21 2.18 -5.49
CA ALA A 167 9.74 3.48 -5.88
C ALA A 167 11.00 3.34 -6.75
N VAL A 168 11.90 2.41 -6.43
CA VAL A 168 13.05 2.07 -7.26
C VAL A 168 12.60 1.50 -8.61
N ALA A 169 11.61 0.61 -8.62
CA ALA A 169 11.07 0.02 -9.84
C ALA A 169 10.46 1.08 -10.77
N THR A 170 9.64 1.99 -10.23
CA THR A 170 9.02 3.09 -10.98
C THR A 170 10.07 4.08 -11.49
N TRP A 171 11.07 4.40 -10.67
CA TRP A 171 12.19 5.25 -11.07
C TRP A 171 12.98 4.66 -12.24
N ARG A 172 13.37 3.38 -12.14
CA ARG A 172 14.10 2.65 -13.18
C ARG A 172 13.26 2.47 -14.44
N ALA A 173 11.96 2.25 -14.29
CA ALA A 173 11.02 2.19 -15.40
C ALA A 173 10.74 3.56 -16.05
N ARG A 174 11.26 4.64 -15.47
CA ARG A 174 11.03 6.05 -15.85
C ARG A 174 9.54 6.38 -15.89
N LEU A 175 8.77 5.80 -14.96
CA LEU A 175 7.39 6.22 -14.70
C LEU A 175 7.45 7.48 -13.85
N ALA A 176 6.94 8.59 -14.37
CA ALA A 176 6.80 9.89 -13.69
C ALA A 176 7.80 10.10 -12.53
N ARG A 177 9.07 10.39 -12.83
CA ARG A 177 10.16 10.44 -11.82
C ARG A 177 9.82 11.22 -10.54
N PRO A 178 9.14 12.39 -10.60
CA PRO A 178 8.70 13.09 -9.39
C PRO A 178 7.80 12.22 -8.49
N ALA A 179 6.86 11.48 -9.06
CA ALA A 179 5.98 10.57 -8.33
C ALA A 179 6.74 9.43 -7.65
N SER A 180 7.86 8.98 -8.24
CA SER A 180 8.71 7.96 -7.59
C SER A 180 9.42 8.51 -6.35
N VAL A 181 9.80 9.79 -6.36
CA VAL A 181 10.40 10.46 -5.20
C VAL A 181 9.35 10.64 -4.10
N LEU A 182 8.13 11.06 -4.44
CA LEU A 182 7.03 11.16 -3.48
C LEU A 182 6.68 9.79 -2.87
N LEU A 183 6.65 8.74 -3.69
CA LEU A 183 6.43 7.37 -3.21
C LEU A 183 7.53 6.91 -2.24
N LEU A 184 8.79 7.28 -2.50
CA LEU A 184 9.91 7.00 -1.60
C LEU A 184 9.83 7.83 -0.30
N ALA A 185 9.34 9.07 -0.38
CA ALA A 185 9.22 9.96 0.77
C ALA A 185 8.15 9.49 1.76
N PHE A 186 7.08 8.84 1.28
CA PHE A 186 5.97 8.35 2.13
C PHE A 186 6.44 7.60 3.40
N PRO A 187 7.14 6.45 3.32
CA PRO A 187 7.52 5.71 4.52
C PRO A 187 8.48 6.48 5.44
N LEU A 188 9.27 7.41 4.90
CA LEU A 188 10.15 8.25 5.71
C LEU A 188 9.37 9.29 6.52
N LEU A 189 8.31 9.85 5.93
CA LEU A 189 7.42 10.79 6.61
C LEU A 189 6.53 10.07 7.62
N ASP A 190 5.99 8.92 7.24
CA ASP A 190 5.08 8.11 8.07
C ASP A 190 5.77 7.65 9.37
N LEU A 191 7.04 7.27 9.29
CA LEU A 191 7.83 6.83 10.45
C LEU A 191 8.60 7.97 11.14
N GLY A 192 8.93 9.03 10.40
CA GLY A 192 9.78 10.12 10.89
C GLY A 192 9.00 11.27 11.53
N LEU A 193 7.73 11.44 11.18
CA LEU A 193 6.88 12.50 11.73
C LEU A 193 5.85 11.91 12.69
N ALA A 194 6.13 12.04 13.98
CA ALA A 194 5.23 11.55 15.02
C ALA A 194 3.90 12.32 15.06
N GLY A 195 2.84 11.60 15.44
CA GLY A 195 1.51 12.14 15.68
C GLY A 195 0.65 12.34 14.43
N LYS A 196 -0.64 12.56 14.67
CA LYS A 196 -1.69 12.65 13.65
C LYS A 196 -1.36 13.53 12.45
N ALA A 197 -0.77 14.71 12.67
CA ALA A 197 -0.41 15.63 11.58
C ALA A 197 0.66 15.04 10.65
N GLY A 198 1.65 14.33 11.21
CA GLY A 198 2.68 13.61 10.46
C GLY A 198 2.07 12.49 9.62
N THR A 199 1.22 11.67 10.23
CA THR A 199 0.49 10.58 9.56
C THR A 199 -0.34 11.09 8.38
N VAL A 200 -1.15 12.14 8.59
CA VAL A 200 -1.96 12.74 7.52
C VAL A 200 -1.08 13.26 6.38
N LEU A 201 0.01 13.97 6.70
CA LEU A 201 0.93 14.49 5.69
C LEU A 201 1.55 13.36 4.86
N ALA A 202 2.01 12.28 5.51
CA ALA A 202 2.56 11.11 4.82
C ALA A 202 1.54 10.52 3.85
N HIS A 203 0.29 10.35 4.28
CA HIS A 203 -0.77 9.80 3.44
C HIS A 203 -1.12 10.74 2.27
N VAL A 204 -1.09 12.06 2.47
CA VAL A 204 -1.27 13.04 1.38
C VAL A 204 -0.14 12.95 0.36
N VAL A 205 1.10 12.74 0.80
CA VAL A 205 2.25 12.52 -0.09
C VAL A 205 2.09 11.23 -0.90
N LEU A 206 1.66 10.14 -0.27
CA LEU A 206 1.35 8.88 -0.95
C LEU A 206 0.23 9.07 -1.99
N PHE A 207 -0.85 9.75 -1.61
CA PHE A 207 -1.96 10.09 -2.51
C PHE A 207 -1.49 10.89 -3.73
N GLY A 208 -0.68 11.93 -3.51
CA GLY A 208 -0.08 12.71 -4.58
C GLY A 208 0.77 11.85 -5.54
N ALA A 209 1.58 10.94 -4.98
CA ALA A 209 2.42 10.03 -5.76
C ALA A 209 1.57 9.12 -6.68
N LEU A 210 0.59 8.43 -6.11
CA LEU A 210 -0.20 7.43 -6.84
C LEU A 210 -1.18 8.08 -7.83
N CYS A 211 -1.76 9.24 -7.51
CA CYS A 211 -2.53 10.05 -8.46
C CYS A 211 -1.70 10.50 -9.66
N TRP A 212 -0.46 10.94 -9.44
CA TRP A 212 0.43 11.34 -10.53
C TRP A 212 0.76 10.15 -11.43
N PHE A 213 1.06 8.97 -10.86
CA PHE A 213 1.22 7.75 -11.65
C PHE A 213 -0.03 7.46 -12.48
N ALA A 214 -1.22 7.54 -11.88
CA ALA A 214 -2.47 7.29 -12.59
C ALA A 214 -2.66 8.23 -13.79
N VAL A 215 -2.52 9.55 -13.60
CA VAL A 215 -2.66 10.57 -14.67
C VAL A 215 -1.61 10.39 -15.77
N SER A 216 -0.34 10.18 -15.40
CA SER A 216 0.74 10.01 -16.37
C SER A 216 0.54 8.78 -17.28
N GLN A 217 -0.04 7.72 -16.72
CA GLN A 217 -0.34 6.50 -17.44
C GLN A 217 -1.63 6.63 -18.25
N ALA A 218 -2.62 7.39 -17.75
CA ALA A 218 -3.85 7.73 -18.45
C ALA A 218 -3.56 8.36 -19.83
N GLY A 219 -2.66 9.35 -19.88
CA GLY A 219 -2.34 10.11 -21.10
C GLY A 219 -1.53 9.34 -22.17
N ARG A 220 -0.85 8.25 -21.83
CA ARG A 220 -0.06 7.46 -22.80
C ARG A 220 -0.94 6.72 -23.82
N SER A 221 -2.15 6.33 -23.45
CA SER A 221 -3.05 5.56 -24.32
C SER A 221 -3.67 6.39 -25.45
N GLY A 222 -3.86 7.69 -25.26
CA GLY A 222 -4.42 8.56 -26.30
C GLY A 222 -3.49 8.72 -27.51
N ARG A 223 -2.17 8.60 -27.32
CA ARG A 223 -1.18 8.82 -28.38
C ARG A 223 -1.00 7.64 -29.34
N VAL A 224 -1.28 6.42 -28.89
CA VAL A 224 -1.11 5.21 -29.72
C VAL A 224 -2.28 5.03 -30.69
N GLY A 225 -3.49 5.45 -30.30
CA GLY A 225 -4.69 5.28 -31.12
C GLY A 225 -4.81 6.22 -32.33
N HIS A 226 -4.04 7.30 -32.39
CA HIS A 226 -4.05 8.25 -33.53
C HIS A 226 -2.96 7.99 -34.57
N ALA A 227 -1.95 7.16 -34.27
CA ALA A 227 -0.88 6.85 -35.22
C ALA A 227 -1.23 5.73 -36.20
N SER A 228 -2.41 5.11 -36.06
CA SER A 228 -2.87 3.95 -36.83
C SER A 228 -4.17 4.19 -37.60
N SER A 229 -4.61 5.45 -37.71
CA SER A 229 -5.79 5.90 -38.46
C SER A 229 -5.37 6.89 -39.52
#